data_AF-A0A068T1X0-F1
#
_entry.id   AF-A0A068T1X0-F1
#
_cell.length_a   1.000
_cell.length_b   1.000
_cell.length_c   1.000
_cell.angle_alpha   90.00
_cell.angle_beta   90.00
_cell.angle_gamma   90.00
#
_symmetry.space_group_name_H-M   'P 1'
#
loop_
_entity.id
_entity.type
_entity.pdbx_description
1 polymer ?
#
loop_
_entity_poly.entity_id
_entity_poly.type
_entity_poly.pdbx_seq_one_letter_code
_entity_poly.pdbx_strand_id
1 'polypeptide(L)'
;MERLDKISWADFTATWEHDVKAGLHWLQGALNLPLEPGTRVVVVSSGAAVDGSPMSGGYGGAKRMLRFMAKYATRVSEQRQLGIRFQAILPRQMILGTGIGDTAASAYARAMDIEPEAFVARFGAPMPTEALRRNVVAVLDNPAYSDGFAFGLSGDKGVDVMERFAD
;
A
#
# COMPACT_ATOMS: atom_id res chain seq x y z
N MET A 1 -13.99 -10.60 6.21
CA MET A 1 -12.90 -11.52 5.83
C MET A 1 -13.45 -12.91 5.85
N GLU A 2 -13.21 -13.68 4.80
CA GLU A 2 -13.80 -15.01 4.62
C GLU A 2 -12.85 -15.87 3.79
N ARG A 3 -12.93 -17.19 3.95
CA ARG A 3 -12.13 -18.12 3.16
C ARG A 3 -12.54 -18.10 1.69
N LEU A 4 -11.60 -18.42 0.81
CA LEU A 4 -11.81 -18.42 -0.64
C LEU A 4 -12.98 -19.33 -1.08
N ASP A 5 -13.22 -20.44 -0.39
CA ASP A 5 -14.31 -21.39 -0.68
C ASP A 5 -15.70 -20.90 -0.25
N LYS A 6 -15.79 -19.77 0.47
CA LYS A 6 -17.03 -19.28 1.07
C LYS A 6 -17.34 -17.81 0.76
N ILE A 7 -16.35 -17.04 0.32
CA ILE A 7 -16.52 -15.61 0.07
C ILE A 7 -17.49 -15.37 -1.10
N SER A 8 -18.41 -14.41 -0.92
CA SER A 8 -19.33 -14.01 -1.98
C SER A 8 -18.59 -13.22 -3.07
N TRP A 9 -19.15 -13.16 -4.29
CA TRP A 9 -18.61 -12.30 -5.34
C TRP A 9 -18.62 -10.81 -4.95
N ALA A 10 -19.65 -10.38 -4.22
CA ALA A 10 -19.78 -9.01 -3.74
C ALA A 10 -18.64 -8.65 -2.77
N ASP A 11 -18.36 -9.50 -1.78
CA ASP A 11 -17.26 -9.28 -0.83
C ASP A 11 -15.89 -9.41 -1.51
N PHE A 12 -15.77 -10.32 -2.48
CA PHE A 12 -14.52 -10.50 -3.24
C PHE A 12 -14.16 -9.23 -4.02
N THR A 13 -15.14 -8.58 -4.65
CA THR A 13 -14.92 -7.40 -5.51
C THR A 13 -15.02 -6.07 -4.77
N ALA A 14 -15.48 -6.04 -3.52
CA ALA A 14 -15.69 -4.81 -2.75
C ALA A 14 -14.47 -3.87 -2.74
N THR A 15 -13.25 -4.39 -2.73
CA THR A 15 -12.03 -3.57 -2.73
C THR A 15 -11.78 -2.84 -4.05
N TRP A 16 -12.39 -3.26 -5.15
CA TRP A 16 -12.32 -2.54 -6.43
C TRP A 16 -13.21 -1.30 -6.42
N GLU A 17 -14.42 -1.41 -5.87
CA GLU A 17 -15.36 -0.28 -5.77
C GLU A 17 -14.89 0.80 -4.78
N HIS A 18 -14.06 0.45 -3.80
CA HIS A 18 -13.50 1.41 -2.85
C HIS A 18 -12.08 1.81 -3.22
N ASP A 19 -11.10 0.93 -3.04
CA ASP A 19 -9.68 1.27 -3.14
C ASP A 19 -9.27 1.63 -4.56
N VAL A 20 -9.60 0.78 -5.54
CA VAL A 20 -9.18 1.00 -6.95
C VAL A 20 -9.89 2.22 -7.51
N LYS A 21 -11.21 2.35 -7.29
CA LYS A 21 -12.00 3.50 -7.73
C LYS A 21 -11.51 4.81 -7.14
N ALA A 22 -11.26 4.86 -5.82
CA ALA A 22 -10.71 6.04 -5.18
C ALA A 22 -9.31 6.37 -5.70
N GLY A 23 -8.44 5.36 -5.85
CA GLY A 23 -7.10 5.54 -6.41
C GLY A 23 -7.12 6.08 -7.84
N LEU A 24 -8.03 5.58 -8.68
CA LEU A 24 -8.21 6.08 -10.05
C LEU A 24 -8.57 7.57 -10.06
N HIS A 25 -9.59 7.97 -9.31
CA HIS A 25 -10.03 9.36 -9.26
C HIS A 25 -8.98 10.29 -8.65
N TRP A 26 -8.26 9.83 -7.62
CA TRP A 26 -7.18 10.59 -7.01
C TRP A 26 -6.02 10.85 -7.99
N LEU A 27 -5.60 9.83 -8.72
CA LEU A 27 -4.53 9.94 -9.72
C LEU A 27 -4.96 10.83 -10.90
N GLN A 28 -6.20 10.70 -11.37
CA GLN A 28 -6.75 11.60 -12.38
C GLN A 28 -6.76 13.06 -11.90
N GLY A 29 -7.14 13.30 -10.64
CA GLY A 29 -7.08 14.62 -10.03
C GLY A 29 -5.66 15.18 -10.03
N ALA A 30 -4.69 14.41 -9.51
CA ALA A 30 -3.30 14.83 -9.45
C ALA A 30 -2.68 15.12 -10.84
N LEU A 31 -3.06 14.37 -11.87
CA LEU A 31 -2.59 14.59 -13.24
C LEU A 31 -3.22 15.82 -13.92
N ASN A 32 -4.37 16.29 -13.44
CA ASN A 32 -5.14 17.34 -14.12
C ASN A 32 -5.21 18.65 -13.33
N LEU A 33 -4.84 18.66 -12.06
CA LEU A 33 -4.63 19.89 -11.28
C LEU A 33 -3.28 20.53 -11.62
N PRO A 34 -3.16 21.87 -11.54
CA PRO A 34 -1.91 22.58 -11.78
C PRO A 34 -0.97 22.47 -10.56
N LEU A 35 -0.47 21.25 -10.28
CA LEU A 35 0.52 21.02 -9.23
C LEU A 35 1.89 21.56 -9.66
N GLU A 36 2.69 22.00 -8.69
CA GLU A 36 4.03 22.51 -8.97
C GLU A 36 4.96 21.39 -9.47
N PRO A 37 5.79 21.64 -10.50
CA PRO A 37 6.83 20.70 -10.90
C PRO A 37 7.73 20.32 -9.71
N GLY A 38 8.04 19.03 -9.58
CA GLY A 38 8.74 18.47 -8.42
C GLY A 38 7.80 17.85 -7.38
N THR A 39 6.48 18.08 -7.48
CA THR A 39 5.47 17.46 -6.60
C THR A 39 5.59 15.94 -6.59
N ARG A 40 5.49 15.35 -5.40
CA ARG A 40 5.45 13.90 -5.20
C ARG A 40 4.05 13.48 -4.78
N VAL A 41 3.50 12.48 -5.46
CA VAL A 41 2.20 11.87 -5.12
C VAL A 41 2.45 10.45 -4.67
N VAL A 42 2.12 10.17 -3.41
CA VAL A 42 2.30 8.84 -2.82
C VAL A 42 0.98 8.07 -2.83
N VAL A 43 1.01 6.91 -3.46
CA VAL A 43 -0.10 5.95 -3.49
C VAL A 43 0.11 4.91 -2.38
N VAL A 44 -0.88 4.78 -1.50
CA VAL A 44 -0.83 3.79 -0.42
C VAL A 44 -1.36 2.45 -0.93
N SER A 45 -0.44 1.49 -1.09
CA SER A 45 -0.74 0.10 -1.41
C SER A 45 -0.64 -0.76 -0.14
N SER A 46 -0.19 -2.01 -0.22
CA SER A 46 -0.03 -2.92 0.91
C SER A 46 0.93 -4.04 0.56
N GLY A 47 1.54 -4.67 1.56
CA GLY A 47 2.27 -5.92 1.39
C GLY A 47 1.45 -7.03 0.74
N ALA A 48 0.12 -6.99 0.86
CA ALA A 48 -0.78 -7.90 0.15
C ALA A 48 -0.69 -7.82 -1.38
N ALA A 49 -0.18 -6.71 -1.93
CA ALA A 49 0.10 -6.57 -3.37
C ALA A 49 1.31 -7.40 -3.83
N VAL A 50 2.01 -8.04 -2.90
CA VAL A 50 3.19 -8.88 -3.17
C VAL A 50 2.92 -10.31 -2.72
N ASP A 51 2.49 -10.51 -1.47
CA ASP A 51 2.35 -11.86 -0.89
C ASP A 51 0.91 -12.39 -0.95
N GLY A 52 -0.05 -11.55 -1.35
CA GLY A 52 -1.48 -11.86 -1.28
C GLY A 52 -2.09 -11.62 0.10
N SER A 53 -3.39 -11.88 0.22
CA SER A 53 -4.15 -11.77 1.47
C SER A 53 -5.30 -12.79 1.43
N PRO A 54 -5.06 -14.07 1.79
CA PRO A 54 -5.95 -15.19 1.47
C PRO A 54 -7.39 -15.07 1.96
N MET A 55 -7.65 -14.29 3.02
CA MET A 55 -9.00 -14.10 3.59
C MET A 55 -9.63 -12.75 3.26
N SER A 56 -9.04 -11.98 2.35
CA SER A 56 -9.43 -10.60 2.06
C SER A 56 -9.98 -10.42 0.64
N GLY A 57 -10.50 -11.48 0.02
CA GLY A 57 -11.05 -11.43 -1.33
C GLY A 57 -10.06 -10.85 -2.35
N GLY A 58 -10.53 -9.92 -3.17
CA GLY A 58 -9.72 -9.25 -4.20
C GLY A 58 -8.70 -8.23 -3.67
N TYR A 59 -8.54 -8.05 -2.36
CA TYR A 59 -7.69 -7.02 -1.75
C TYR A 59 -6.25 -6.99 -2.29
N GLY A 60 -5.57 -8.14 -2.36
CA GLY A 60 -4.20 -8.20 -2.88
C GLY A 60 -4.11 -7.71 -4.34
N GLY A 61 -5.07 -8.12 -5.17
CA GLY A 61 -5.20 -7.65 -6.56
C GLY A 61 -5.51 -6.15 -6.65
N ALA A 62 -6.42 -5.64 -5.84
CA ALA A 62 -6.75 -4.22 -5.76
C ALA A 62 -5.53 -3.37 -5.38
N LYS A 63 -4.79 -3.77 -4.33
CA LYS A 63 -3.55 -3.08 -3.91
C LYS A 63 -2.44 -3.19 -4.96
N ARG A 64 -2.36 -4.30 -5.72
CA ARG A 64 -1.47 -4.42 -6.87
C ARG A 64 -1.86 -3.46 -8.00
N MET A 65 -3.16 -3.33 -8.27
CA MET A 65 -3.66 -2.41 -9.30
C MET A 65 -3.32 -0.95 -8.95
N LEU A 66 -3.45 -0.53 -7.69
CA LEU A 66 -2.98 0.80 -7.24
C LEU A 66 -1.51 1.05 -7.60
N ARG A 67 -0.65 0.04 -7.41
CA ARG A 67 0.77 0.13 -7.77
C ARG A 67 0.97 0.25 -9.28
N PHE A 68 0.19 -0.47 -10.10
CA PHE A 68 0.23 -0.30 -11.55
C PHE A 68 -0.25 1.08 -11.99
N MET A 69 -1.35 1.58 -11.42
CA MET A 69 -1.85 2.92 -11.75
C MET A 69 -0.85 4.02 -11.37
N ALA A 70 -0.09 3.86 -10.29
CA ALA A 70 1.00 4.79 -9.97
C ALA A 70 2.07 4.81 -11.07
N LYS A 71 2.48 3.66 -11.62
CA LYS A 71 3.41 3.61 -12.77
C LYS A 71 2.82 4.27 -14.01
N TYR A 72 1.55 3.98 -14.30
CA TYR A 72 0.89 4.57 -15.46
C TYR A 72 0.80 6.09 -15.32
N ALA A 73 0.49 6.60 -14.13
CA ALA A 73 0.47 8.02 -13.84
C ALA A 73 1.86 8.67 -14.00
N THR A 74 2.94 8.00 -13.58
CA THR A 74 4.32 8.46 -13.87
C THR A 74 4.54 8.63 -15.36
N ARG A 75 4.17 7.63 -16.17
CA ARG A 75 4.33 7.72 -17.62
C ARG A 75 3.49 8.83 -18.26
N VAL A 76 2.26 9.05 -17.77
CA VAL A 76 1.43 10.17 -18.23
C VAL A 76 2.04 11.52 -17.84
N SER A 77 2.61 11.63 -16.64
CA SER A 77 3.32 12.82 -16.16
C SER A 77 4.53 13.16 -17.05
N GLU A 78 5.31 12.15 -17.44
CA GLU A 78 6.44 12.30 -18.38
C GLU A 78 5.97 12.79 -19.75
N GLN A 79 4.96 12.12 -20.32
CA GLN A 79 4.40 12.47 -21.64
C GLN A 79 3.85 13.89 -21.69
N ARG A 80 3.28 14.36 -20.57
CA ARG A 80 2.72 15.70 -20.43
C ARG A 80 3.69 16.71 -19.83
N GLN A 81 4.93 16.32 -19.55
CA GLN A 81 5.99 17.14 -18.95
C GLN A 81 5.54 17.85 -17.65
N LEU A 82 4.75 17.18 -16.81
CA LEU A 82 4.18 17.80 -15.60
C LEU A 82 5.20 17.96 -14.47
N GLY A 83 6.30 17.20 -14.50
CA GLY A 83 7.28 17.18 -13.41
C GLY A 83 6.76 16.56 -12.11
N ILE A 84 5.63 15.83 -12.15
CA ILE A 84 5.06 15.16 -10.98
C ILE A 84 5.59 13.72 -10.90
N ARG A 85 6.01 13.29 -9.71
CA ARG A 85 6.47 11.92 -9.46
C ARG A 85 5.43 11.12 -8.68
N PHE A 86 4.98 10.01 -9.25
CA PHE A 86 4.07 9.08 -8.58
C PHE A 86 4.85 7.89 -8.01
N GLN A 87 4.69 7.64 -6.72
CA GLN A 87 5.39 6.59 -5.98
C GLN A 87 4.41 5.79 -5.15
N ALA A 88 4.81 4.61 -4.68
CA ALA A 88 3.97 3.73 -3.87
C ALA A 88 4.64 3.38 -2.54
N ILE A 89 3.87 3.38 -1.46
CA ILE A 89 4.27 2.79 -0.17
C ILE A 89 3.46 1.53 0.09
N LEU A 90 4.10 0.52 0.67
CA LEU A 90 3.54 -0.79 0.96
C LEU A 90 3.83 -1.13 2.43
N PRO A 91 2.92 -0.80 3.37
CA PRO A 91 3.00 -1.39 4.71
C PRO A 91 2.99 -2.93 4.61
N ARG A 92 4.06 -3.56 5.10
CA ARG A 92 4.33 -5.01 4.97
C ARG A 92 3.82 -5.82 6.15
N GLN A 93 3.14 -5.19 7.10
CA GLN A 93 2.57 -5.82 8.30
C GLN A 93 1.29 -5.11 8.73
N MET A 94 0.47 -5.82 9.51
CA MET A 94 -0.67 -5.21 10.21
C MET A 94 -0.17 -4.41 11.42
N ILE A 95 -0.78 -3.25 11.65
CA ILE A 95 -0.38 -2.34 12.72
C ILE A 95 -1.51 -2.31 13.75
N LEU A 96 -1.27 -2.95 14.89
CA LEU A 96 -2.21 -2.97 16.00
C LEU A 96 -2.42 -1.55 16.56
N GLY A 97 -3.61 -1.28 17.07
CA GLY A 97 -4.05 0.03 17.59
C GLY A 97 -4.55 1.00 16.51
N THR A 98 -4.69 0.56 15.25
CA THR A 98 -5.23 1.39 14.15
C THR A 98 -6.70 1.12 13.84
N GLY A 99 -7.35 0.21 14.57
CA GLY A 99 -8.71 -0.25 14.30
C GLY A 99 -8.78 -1.21 13.10
N ILE A 100 -8.29 -0.77 11.93
CA ILE A 100 -8.23 -1.62 10.73
C ILE A 100 -7.20 -2.74 10.87
N GLY A 101 -6.03 -2.44 11.44
CA GLY A 101 -5.00 -3.44 11.71
C GLY A 101 -5.46 -4.45 12.75
N ASP A 102 -6.18 -4.00 13.78
CA ASP A 102 -6.76 -4.87 14.82
C ASP A 102 -7.83 -5.79 14.21
N THR A 103 -8.76 -5.23 13.43
CA THR A 103 -9.81 -6.00 12.75
C THR A 103 -9.23 -7.08 11.85
N ALA A 104 -8.20 -6.73 11.07
CA ALA A 104 -7.52 -7.66 10.18
C ALA A 104 -6.78 -8.74 10.96
N ALA A 105 -5.97 -8.36 11.94
CA ALA A 105 -5.20 -9.29 12.76
C ALA A 105 -6.13 -10.27 13.48
N SER A 106 -7.19 -9.77 14.12
CA SER A 106 -8.18 -10.60 14.81
C SER A 106 -8.90 -11.58 13.88
N ALA A 107 -9.21 -11.20 12.65
CA ALA A 107 -9.88 -12.09 11.70
C ALA A 107 -8.98 -13.26 11.26
N TYR A 108 -7.72 -12.97 10.94
CA TYR A 108 -6.75 -14.01 10.60
C TYR A 108 -6.38 -14.88 11.79
N ALA A 109 -6.18 -14.27 12.96
CA ALA A 109 -5.89 -14.96 14.22
C ALA A 109 -7.00 -15.97 14.56
N ARG A 110 -8.27 -15.57 14.45
CA ARG A 110 -9.42 -16.47 14.66
C ARG A 110 -9.43 -17.67 13.72
N ALA A 111 -9.05 -17.47 12.45
CA ALA A 111 -9.00 -18.55 11.48
C ALA A 111 -7.87 -19.56 11.76
N MET A 112 -6.90 -19.18 12.59
CA MET A 112 -5.73 -19.98 12.96
C MET A 112 -5.75 -20.44 14.41
N ASP A 113 -6.79 -20.09 15.18
CA ASP A 113 -6.93 -20.38 16.61
C ASP A 113 -5.73 -19.89 17.45
N ILE A 114 -5.34 -18.63 17.23
CA ILE A 114 -4.24 -17.96 17.95
C ILE A 114 -4.65 -16.53 18.35
N GLU A 115 -3.82 -15.89 19.18
CA GLU A 115 -3.98 -14.48 19.52
C GLU A 115 -3.54 -13.53 18.39
N PRO A 116 -4.16 -12.34 18.25
CA PRO A 116 -3.80 -11.35 17.23
C PRO A 116 -2.31 -10.97 17.22
N GLU A 117 -1.70 -10.80 18.39
CA GLU A 117 -0.29 -10.47 18.55
C GLU A 117 0.60 -11.58 18.00
N ALA A 118 0.24 -12.84 18.24
CA ALA A 118 0.95 -14.01 17.72
C ALA A 118 0.83 -14.11 16.19
N PHE A 119 -0.29 -13.65 15.60
CA PHE A 119 -0.43 -13.54 14.16
C PHE A 119 0.47 -12.43 13.59
N VAL A 120 0.44 -11.23 14.18
CA VAL A 120 1.22 -10.07 13.70
C VAL A 120 2.73 -10.29 13.83
N ALA A 121 3.19 -10.97 14.88
CA ALA A 121 4.60 -11.29 15.08
C ALA A 121 5.24 -12.10 13.93
N ARG A 122 4.42 -12.78 13.11
CA ARG A 122 4.89 -13.54 11.93
C ARG A 122 5.42 -12.64 10.81
N PHE A 123 5.11 -11.34 10.83
CA PHE A 123 5.59 -10.37 9.86
C PHE A 123 6.91 -9.68 10.28
N GLY A 124 7.52 -10.10 11.39
CA GLY A 124 8.76 -9.53 11.93
C GLY A 124 8.52 -8.60 13.12
N ALA A 125 9.47 -7.71 13.39
CA ALA A 125 9.36 -6.76 14.50
C ALA A 125 8.11 -5.87 14.37
N PRO A 126 7.43 -5.55 15.49
CA PRO A 126 6.31 -4.63 15.47
C PRO A 126 6.68 -3.25 14.91
N MET A 127 5.86 -2.72 14.01
CA MET A 127 5.95 -1.36 13.49
C MET A 127 4.81 -0.54 14.09
N PRO A 128 5.02 0.16 15.23
CA PRO A 128 3.99 1.02 15.79
C PRO A 128 3.65 2.17 14.84
N THR A 129 2.48 2.77 14.99
CA THR A 129 1.99 3.88 14.13
C THR A 129 3.00 5.03 14.02
N GLU A 130 3.71 5.32 15.10
CA GLU A 130 4.75 6.34 15.13
C GLU A 130 5.97 5.96 14.26
N ALA A 131 6.35 4.69 14.20
CA ALA A 131 7.37 4.21 13.27
C ALA A 131 6.87 4.24 11.81
N LEU A 132 5.62 3.86 11.55
CA LEU A 132 5.01 3.99 10.22
C LEU A 132 5.06 5.45 9.74
N ARG A 133 4.63 6.40 10.58
CA ARG A 133 4.64 7.83 10.27
C ARG A 133 6.05 8.30 9.91
N ARG A 134 7.04 7.96 10.73
CA ARG A 134 8.44 8.30 10.44
C ARG A 134 8.91 7.71 9.12
N ASN A 135 8.58 6.46 8.82
CA ASN A 135 8.97 5.82 7.56
C ASN A 135 8.33 6.49 6.34
N VAL A 136 7.06 6.90 6.43
CA VAL A 136 6.37 7.64 5.35
C VAL A 136 7.02 9.00 5.12
N VAL A 137 7.32 9.74 6.19
CA VAL A 137 8.04 11.02 6.11
C VAL A 137 9.44 10.82 5.52
N ALA A 138 10.16 9.79 5.97
CA ALA A 138 11.49 9.48 5.46
C ALA A 138 11.48 9.23 3.95
N VAL A 139 10.50 8.47 3.42
CA VAL A 139 10.32 8.28 1.97
C VAL A 139 10.22 9.63 1.23
N LEU A 140 9.54 10.61 1.82
CA LEU A 140 9.30 11.93 1.22
C LEU A 140 10.48 12.90 1.34
N ASP A 141 11.19 12.88 2.46
CA ASP A 141 12.17 13.92 2.79
C ASP A 141 13.62 13.48 2.58
N ASN A 142 13.92 12.17 2.66
CA ASN A 142 15.29 11.69 2.53
C ASN A 142 15.70 11.57 1.05
N PRO A 143 16.76 12.29 0.61
CA PRO A 143 17.25 12.22 -0.78
C PRO A 143 17.63 10.80 -1.24
N ALA A 144 18.00 9.90 -0.31
CA ALA A 144 18.34 8.51 -0.62
C ALA A 144 17.17 7.69 -1.21
N TYR A 145 15.94 8.18 -1.10
CA TYR A 145 14.73 7.55 -1.63
C TYR A 145 14.14 8.31 -2.82
N SER A 146 14.85 9.31 -3.36
CA SER A 146 14.34 10.20 -4.40
C SER A 146 14.11 9.51 -5.76
N ASP A 147 14.83 8.43 -6.03
CA ASP A 147 14.79 7.61 -7.24
C ASP A 147 14.00 6.29 -7.04
N GLY A 148 13.52 6.02 -5.83
CA GLY A 148 12.68 4.86 -5.56
C GLY A 148 11.27 5.03 -6.11
N PHE A 149 10.70 3.97 -6.69
CA PHE A 149 9.30 3.95 -7.13
C PHE A 149 8.38 3.33 -6.07
N ALA A 150 8.76 2.19 -5.50
CA ALA A 150 7.95 1.47 -4.52
C ALA A 150 8.75 1.14 -3.25
N PHE A 151 8.15 1.43 -2.09
CA PHE A 151 8.80 1.29 -0.79
C PHE A 151 8.04 0.34 0.12
N GLY A 152 8.70 -0.69 0.63
CA GLY A 152 8.19 -1.56 1.68
C GLY A 152 8.42 -0.91 3.03
N LEU A 153 7.41 -0.94 3.91
CA LEU A 153 7.52 -0.43 5.27
C LEU A 153 7.30 -1.56 6.28
N SER A 154 8.30 -1.84 7.10
CA SER A 154 8.23 -2.85 8.17
C SER A 154 9.02 -2.44 9.40
N GLY A 155 8.77 -3.10 10.54
CA GLY A 155 9.50 -2.86 11.78
C GLY A 155 10.96 -3.28 11.67
N ASP A 156 11.24 -4.40 11.00
CA ASP A 156 12.62 -4.91 10.85
C ASP A 156 13.50 -4.02 9.98
N LYS A 157 12.96 -3.49 8.88
CA LYS A 157 13.76 -2.80 7.85
C LYS A 157 13.57 -1.28 7.85
N GLY A 158 12.53 -0.77 8.49
CA GLY A 158 12.12 0.63 8.32
C GLY A 158 11.58 0.85 6.91
N VAL A 159 12.41 1.43 6.02
CA VAL A 159 12.08 1.70 4.61
C VAL A 159 12.96 0.82 3.71
N ASP A 160 12.33 -0.04 2.93
CA ASP A 160 12.97 -0.92 1.94
C ASP A 160 12.63 -0.45 0.52
N VAL A 161 13.62 -0.13 -0.31
CA VAL A 161 13.39 0.27 -1.71
C VAL A 161 13.16 -1.00 -2.54
N MET A 162 11.89 -1.33 -2.78
CA MET A 162 11.50 -2.56 -3.48
C MET A 162 11.62 -2.45 -4.99
N GLU A 163 11.48 -1.24 -5.52
CA GLU A 163 11.62 -0.95 -6.95
C GLU A 163 12.07 0.50 -7.11
N ARG A 164 13.01 0.74 -8.04
CA ARG A 164 13.44 2.07 -8.47
C ARG A 164 12.77 2.42 -9.80
N PHE A 165 12.71 3.71 -10.13
CA PHE A 165 12.32 4.10 -11.49
C PHE A 165 13.30 3.48 -12.50
N ALA A 166 12.80 3.15 -13.70
CA ALA A 166 13.70 2.77 -14.79
C ALA A 166 14.44 4.03 -15.26
N ASP A 167 15.73 3.86 -15.57
CA ASP A 167 16.55 4.90 -16.22
C ASP A 167 16.03 5.26 -17.62
#